data_AF-A0A956JF18-F1
#
_entry.id   AF-A0A956JF18-F1
#
_cell.length_a   1.000
_cell.length_b   1.000
_cell.length_c   1.000
_cell.angle_alpha   90.00
_cell.angle_beta   90.00
_cell.angle_gamma   90.00
#
_symmetry.space_group_name_H-M   'P 1'
#
loop_
_entity.id
_entity.type
_entity.pdbx_description
1 polymer ?
#
loop_
_entity_poly.entity_id
_entity_poly.type
_entity_poly.pdbx_seq_one_letter_code
_entity_poly.pdbx_strand_id
1 'polypeptide(L)'
;MILSIATRRLLVTSLGLGLTLAACGGDAKPAAKAPADAETKDGKGGEAGKNMGEIAKDGVAEANAGDKVKVVDGAAPGDERYALQIEPPGEASAGQAGEVVVRVVPKQPWHMNLDYPTSLKVEAPTGIALTKADLKKGDARKLDDSSCEFAVGFTPAEAGEHQFTGTFKFAVCQDEACSPVTEDVSFTVAVK
;
A
#
# COMPACT_ATOMS: atom_id res chain seq x y z
N MET A 1 -48.88 -25.12 -1.34
CA MET A 1 -49.20 -25.51 -2.73
C MET A 1 -48.07 -25.01 -3.63
N ILE A 2 -47.37 -25.93 -4.29
CA ILE A 2 -46.71 -25.82 -5.62
C ILE A 2 -45.53 -24.81 -5.69
N LEU A 3 -44.25 -25.15 -5.63
CA LEU A 3 -43.39 -26.07 -6.42
C LEU A 3 -43.24 -25.70 -7.92
N SER A 4 -42.05 -25.23 -8.32
CA SER A 4 -41.38 -25.39 -9.65
C SER A 4 -40.13 -24.49 -9.64
N ILE A 5 -38.87 -24.95 -9.62
CA ILE A 5 -38.09 -25.88 -10.47
C ILE A 5 -38.03 -25.48 -11.95
N ALA A 6 -36.77 -25.50 -12.45
CA ALA A 6 -36.31 -25.53 -13.83
C ALA A 6 -35.96 -24.15 -14.44
N THR A 7 -34.86 -23.92 -15.16
CA THR A 7 -34.07 -24.85 -15.98
C THR A 7 -32.68 -24.27 -16.25
N ARG A 8 -31.64 -25.09 -16.07
CA ARG A 8 -30.29 -24.88 -16.61
C ARG A 8 -30.31 -24.88 -18.14
N ARG A 9 -29.62 -23.95 -18.80
CA ARG A 9 -29.08 -24.19 -20.15
C ARG A 9 -27.57 -23.94 -20.17
N LEU A 10 -26.86 -25.07 -20.08
CA LEU A 10 -25.51 -25.30 -20.58
C LEU A 10 -25.54 -25.16 -22.12
N LEU A 11 -24.56 -24.44 -22.68
CA LEU A 11 -23.85 -24.76 -23.94
C LEU A 11 -23.04 -23.53 -24.38
N VAL A 12 -21.76 -23.48 -24.02
CA VAL A 12 -20.77 -22.73 -24.81
C VAL A 12 -19.65 -23.71 -25.12
N THR A 13 -19.70 -24.20 -26.35
CA THR A 13 -18.65 -24.87 -27.09
C THR A 13 -17.49 -23.91 -27.31
N SER A 14 -16.32 -24.22 -26.77
CA SER A 14 -15.05 -23.57 -27.14
C SER A 14 -14.09 -24.60 -27.69
N LEU A 15 -14.08 -24.59 -29.02
CA LEU A 15 -13.10 -25.01 -29.99
C LEU A 15 -11.66 -25.10 -29.44
N GLY A 16 -11.00 -26.22 -29.74
CA GLY A 16 -9.63 -26.49 -29.34
C GLY A 16 -8.61 -25.59 -30.04
N LEU A 17 -7.51 -25.35 -29.33
CA LEU A 17 -6.26 -24.88 -29.90
C LEU A 17 -5.15 -25.72 -29.30
N GLY A 18 -4.54 -26.56 -30.14
CA GLY A 18 -3.40 -27.38 -29.79
C GLY A 18 -2.18 -26.51 -29.49
N LEU A 19 -1.41 -26.91 -28.47
CA LEU A 19 -0.07 -26.42 -28.26
C LEU A 19 0.89 -27.61 -28.14
N THR A 20 1.84 -27.60 -29.05
CA THR A 20 2.90 -28.56 -29.31
C THR A 20 3.88 -28.66 -28.14
N LEU A 21 4.22 -29.89 -27.75
CA LEU A 21 5.40 -30.19 -26.93
C LEU A 21 6.67 -29.99 -27.76
N ALA A 22 7.60 -29.16 -27.25
CA ALA A 22 8.96 -29.12 -27.74
C ALA A 22 9.96 -28.99 -26.57
N ALA A 23 10.80 -30.02 -26.47
CA ALA A 23 12.20 -30.01 -26.03
C ALA A 23 12.55 -29.60 -24.58
N CYS A 24 12.68 -30.62 -23.72
CA CYS A 24 13.70 -30.66 -22.68
C CYS A 24 15.08 -30.83 -23.34
N GLY A 25 15.91 -29.78 -23.32
CA GLY A 25 17.34 -29.85 -23.53
C GLY A 25 18.02 -29.38 -22.24
N GLY A 26 18.76 -30.28 -21.60
CA GLY A 26 19.57 -29.95 -20.42
C GLY A 26 20.86 -29.24 -20.81
N ASP A 27 21.49 -28.59 -19.83
CA ASP A 27 22.95 -28.65 -19.68
C ASP A 27 23.34 -28.18 -18.28
N ALA A 28 24.31 -28.90 -17.70
CA ALA A 28 24.78 -28.77 -16.33
C ALA A 28 25.83 -27.66 -16.21
N LYS A 29 25.94 -27.02 -15.03
CA LYS A 29 27.16 -26.30 -14.65
C LYS A 29 27.54 -26.54 -13.17
N PRO A 30 28.82 -26.79 -12.85
CA PRO A 30 29.24 -27.52 -11.65
C PRO A 30 29.57 -26.64 -10.43
N ALA A 31 29.89 -27.39 -9.37
CA ALA A 31 30.12 -27.08 -7.96
C ALA A 31 31.20 -26.04 -7.57
N ALA A 32 30.94 -25.49 -6.38
CA ALA A 32 31.84 -25.25 -5.24
C ALA A 32 32.97 -24.22 -5.30
N LYS A 33 32.97 -23.29 -4.31
CA LYS A 33 33.89 -23.32 -3.14
C LYS A 33 33.57 -22.20 -2.13
N ALA A 34 33.43 -22.58 -0.85
CA ALA A 34 33.72 -21.74 0.32
C ALA A 34 35.25 -21.74 0.57
N PRO A 35 35.78 -20.78 1.35
CA PRO A 35 36.02 -21.02 2.79
C PRO A 35 35.76 -19.77 3.69
N ALA A 36 35.34 -19.92 4.97
CA ALA A 36 36.13 -19.81 6.23
C ALA A 36 36.90 -18.47 6.39
N ASP A 37 37.04 -17.78 7.51
CA ASP A 37 36.57 -17.75 8.91
C ASP A 37 37.24 -16.46 9.47
N ALA A 38 36.63 -15.74 10.42
CA ALA A 38 37.35 -14.96 11.45
C ALA A 38 36.38 -14.28 12.46
N GLU A 39 36.37 -14.83 13.66
CA GLU A 39 35.99 -14.16 14.92
C GLU A 39 36.79 -12.88 15.16
N THR A 40 36.21 -11.91 15.90
CA THR A 40 36.71 -11.50 17.23
C THR A 40 35.77 -10.48 17.90
N LYS A 41 35.16 -10.95 18.99
CA LYS A 41 34.96 -10.38 20.34
C LYS A 41 34.62 -8.90 20.61
N ASP A 42 33.55 -8.80 21.41
CA ASP A 42 33.37 -8.10 22.70
C ASP A 42 33.69 -6.61 22.86
N GLY A 43 32.65 -5.86 23.20
CA GLY A 43 32.73 -4.55 23.85
C GLY A 43 31.41 -4.19 24.53
N LYS A 44 31.35 -4.40 25.84
CA LYS A 44 30.20 -4.21 26.76
C LYS A 44 30.24 -2.82 27.41
N GLY A 45 29.05 -2.24 27.64
CA GLY A 45 28.78 -1.16 28.62
C GLY A 45 28.60 0.23 27.99
N GLY A 46 27.65 1.08 28.39
CA GLY A 46 26.69 1.02 29.48
C GLY A 46 25.74 2.24 29.46
N GLU A 47 24.67 2.07 30.24
CA GLU A 47 23.64 2.97 30.77
C GLU A 47 23.58 4.48 30.48
N ALA A 48 22.35 4.88 30.13
CA ALA A 48 21.47 5.87 30.77
C ALA A 48 22.02 7.26 31.17
N GLY A 49 21.38 8.30 30.60
CA GLY A 49 21.40 9.66 31.12
C GLY A 49 20.12 10.41 30.70
N LYS A 50 19.14 10.44 31.60
CA LYS A 50 17.99 11.37 31.58
C LYS A 50 18.52 12.80 31.61
N ASN A 51 17.94 13.71 30.84
CA ASN A 51 17.67 15.04 31.37
C ASN A 51 16.45 15.69 30.75
N MET A 52 15.54 16.04 31.65
CA MET A 52 14.39 16.91 31.46
C MET A 52 14.91 18.33 31.25
N GLY A 53 14.39 19.02 30.25
CA GLY A 53 14.65 20.44 30.00
C GLY A 53 13.35 21.14 29.63
N GLU A 54 12.61 21.53 30.65
CA GLU A 54 11.47 22.43 30.60
C GLU A 54 11.94 23.83 30.21
N ILE A 55 11.36 24.43 29.17
CA ILE A 55 11.27 25.89 29.07
C ILE A 55 9.94 26.25 28.41
N ALA A 56 9.23 27.12 29.12
CA ALA A 56 7.91 27.58 28.82
C ALA A 56 7.89 28.72 27.78
N LYS A 57 6.69 28.87 27.20
CA LYS A 57 5.97 30.13 26.93
C LYS A 57 6.35 31.00 25.71
N ASP A 58 5.26 31.24 24.97
CA ASP A 58 4.85 32.46 24.27
C ASP A 58 5.66 32.90 23.05
N GLY A 59 4.98 32.98 21.90
CA GLY A 59 5.49 33.75 20.77
C GLY A 59 4.89 33.40 19.43
N VAL A 60 3.80 34.09 19.10
CA VAL A 60 3.14 34.14 17.79
C VAL A 60 4.16 34.37 16.66
N ALA A 61 4.09 33.53 15.62
CA ALA A 61 4.61 33.84 14.30
C ALA A 61 3.54 33.51 13.27
N GLU A 62 2.75 34.52 12.96
CA GLU A 62 1.94 34.63 11.76
C GLU A 62 2.88 34.67 10.56
N ALA A 63 2.83 33.66 9.69
CA ALA A 63 3.53 33.66 8.42
C ALA A 63 2.73 32.92 7.35
N ASN A 64 2.00 33.75 6.59
CA ASN A 64 1.75 33.69 5.16
C ASN A 64 0.88 32.56 4.59
N ALA A 65 -0.23 33.02 4.01
CA ALA A 65 -1.03 32.33 3.01
C ALA A 65 -0.13 31.74 1.91
N GLY A 66 -0.17 30.42 1.76
CA GLY A 66 0.46 29.69 0.67
C GLY A 66 -0.34 28.41 0.42
N ASP A 67 -1.25 28.51 -0.54
CA ASP A 67 -1.99 27.45 -1.23
C ASP A 67 -2.18 26.11 -0.49
N LYS A 68 -3.41 25.94 -0.02
CA LYS A 68 -3.92 24.73 0.60
C LYS A 68 -3.74 23.58 -0.38
N VAL A 69 -2.96 22.56 0.01
CA VAL A 69 -3.09 21.23 -0.56
C VAL A 69 -4.54 20.81 -0.34
N LYS A 70 -5.37 20.95 -1.38
CA LYS A 70 -6.76 20.50 -1.31
C LYS A 70 -6.75 19.02 -1.65
N VAL A 71 -6.47 18.22 -0.63
CA VAL A 71 -6.93 16.84 -0.64
C VAL A 71 -8.44 16.94 -0.70
N VAL A 72 -9.02 16.60 -1.85
CA VAL A 72 -10.39 16.10 -1.81
C VAL A 72 -10.29 14.94 -0.84
N ASP A 73 -10.93 15.05 0.33
CA ASP A 73 -11.14 13.91 1.21
C ASP A 73 -11.41 12.73 0.29
N GLY A 74 -10.44 11.82 0.20
CA GLY A 74 -10.67 10.54 -0.45
C GLY A 74 -11.66 9.88 0.46
N ALA A 75 -12.95 10.23 0.29
CA ALA A 75 -14.03 9.68 1.05
C ALA A 75 -13.98 8.20 0.71
N ALA A 76 -13.30 7.46 1.57
CA ALA A 76 -13.44 6.04 1.63
C ALA A 76 -14.93 5.74 1.57
N PRO A 77 -15.38 4.82 0.70
CA PRO A 77 -16.75 4.38 0.79
C PRO A 77 -17.05 4.04 2.25
N GLY A 78 -18.20 4.51 2.73
CA GLY A 78 -18.60 4.47 4.14
C GLY A 78 -18.91 3.05 4.60
N ASP A 79 -17.89 2.19 4.61
CA ASP A 79 -17.99 0.82 5.07
C ASP A 79 -17.94 0.79 6.61
N GLU A 80 -18.79 -0.01 7.23
CA GLU A 80 -18.88 -0.10 8.69
C GLU A 80 -17.75 -0.95 9.30
N ARG A 81 -17.01 -1.70 8.48
CA ARG A 81 -15.99 -2.66 8.92
C ARG A 81 -14.60 -2.06 9.00
N TYR A 82 -14.34 -0.97 8.29
CA TYR A 82 -13.05 -0.29 8.29
C TYR A 82 -13.19 1.19 7.92
N ALA A 83 -12.11 1.93 8.06
CA ALA A 83 -11.93 3.27 7.50
C ALA A 83 -10.72 3.25 6.57
N LEU A 84 -10.88 3.77 5.35
CA LEU A 84 -9.77 4.05 4.45
C LEU A 84 -9.40 5.54 4.59
N GLN A 85 -8.12 5.82 4.68
CA GLN A 85 -7.56 7.13 4.96
C GLN A 85 -6.44 7.39 3.96
N ILE A 86 -6.42 8.59 3.39
CA ILE A 86 -5.37 9.02 2.46
C ILE A 86 -4.75 10.28 3.06
N GLU A 87 -3.50 10.15 3.51
CA GLU A 87 -2.73 11.26 4.06
C GLU A 87 -1.93 11.88 2.91
N PRO A 88 -2.12 13.17 2.61
CA PRO A 88 -1.37 13.84 1.56
C PRO A 88 0.13 13.83 1.82
N PRO A 89 0.94 14.11 0.78
CA PRO A 89 2.32 14.49 1.02
C PRO A 89 2.35 15.78 1.85
N GLY A 90 3.50 16.06 2.48
CA GLY A 90 3.77 17.39 3.02
C GLY A 90 3.80 18.43 1.90
N GLU A 91 4.99 18.95 1.59
CA GLU A 91 5.16 19.78 0.40
C GLU A 91 5.58 18.91 -0.78
N ALA A 92 4.91 19.07 -1.92
CA ALA A 92 5.27 18.44 -3.18
C ALA A 92 5.66 19.54 -4.18
N SER A 93 6.84 19.40 -4.80
CA SER A 93 7.31 20.32 -5.83
C SER A 93 7.79 19.55 -7.06
N ALA A 94 7.72 20.20 -8.21
CA ALA A 94 8.23 19.62 -9.45
C ALA A 94 9.70 19.15 -9.31
N GLY A 95 9.98 17.94 -9.78
CA GLY A 95 11.29 17.29 -9.74
C GLY A 95 11.68 16.71 -8.37
N GLN A 96 10.90 16.91 -7.31
CA GLN A 96 11.20 16.39 -5.97
C GLN A 96 10.39 15.14 -5.66
N ALA A 97 11.02 14.15 -5.01
CA ALA A 97 10.29 12.98 -4.53
C ALA A 97 9.31 13.39 -3.42
N GLY A 98 8.07 12.93 -3.56
CA GLY A 98 7.00 13.05 -2.57
C GLY A 98 6.42 11.68 -2.23
N GLU A 99 5.58 11.66 -1.20
CA GLU A 99 4.96 10.42 -0.73
C GLU A 99 3.54 10.68 -0.24
N VAL A 100 2.60 9.83 -0.66
CA VAL A 100 1.22 9.78 -0.13
C VAL A 100 1.07 8.52 0.71
N VAL A 101 0.45 8.60 1.88
CA VAL A 101 0.14 7.41 2.68
C VAL A 101 -1.31 6.99 2.45
N VAL A 102 -1.50 5.74 2.04
CA VAL A 102 -2.81 5.10 1.92
C VAL A 102 -2.93 4.08 3.03
N ARG A 103 -3.90 4.28 3.93
CA ARG A 103 -4.05 3.55 5.19
C ARG A 103 -5.45 2.97 5.31
N VAL A 104 -5.56 1.72 5.73
CA VAL A 104 -6.81 1.10 6.17
C VAL A 104 -6.73 0.79 7.65
N VAL A 105 -7.78 1.15 8.38
CA VAL A 105 -7.96 0.88 9.82
C VAL A 105 -9.28 0.12 10.02
N PRO A 106 -9.25 -1.17 10.39
CA PRO A 106 -10.46 -1.91 10.75
C PRO A 106 -11.19 -1.26 11.93
N LYS A 107 -12.51 -1.30 11.89
CA LYS A 107 -13.39 -0.88 12.99
C LYS A 107 -13.74 -2.10 13.82
N GLN A 108 -13.80 -1.96 15.14
CA GLN A 108 -14.21 -3.07 16.01
C GLN A 108 -15.58 -3.62 15.61
N PRO A 109 -15.80 -4.95 15.65
CA PRO A 109 -14.90 -6.00 16.15
C PRO A 109 -13.91 -6.57 15.09
N TRP A 110 -13.71 -5.87 13.97
CA TRP A 110 -12.85 -6.33 12.88
C TRP A 110 -11.36 -6.06 13.12
N HIS A 111 -10.51 -6.89 12.53
CA HIS A 111 -9.05 -6.75 12.43
C HIS A 111 -8.57 -7.05 11.00
N MET A 112 -7.34 -6.67 10.66
CA MET A 112 -6.76 -6.99 9.34
C MET A 112 -6.47 -8.49 9.23
N ASN A 113 -6.75 -9.09 8.08
CA ASN A 113 -6.29 -10.44 7.78
C ASN A 113 -4.82 -10.40 7.32
N LEU A 114 -3.92 -10.94 8.14
CA LEU A 114 -2.50 -10.97 7.81
C LEU A 114 -2.13 -12.05 6.79
N ASP A 115 -2.95 -13.08 6.61
CA ASP A 115 -2.69 -14.19 5.68
C ASP A 115 -3.28 -13.94 4.29
N TYR A 116 -4.26 -13.05 4.18
CA TYR A 116 -4.85 -12.69 2.90
C TYR A 116 -3.88 -11.84 2.05
N PRO A 117 -3.77 -12.08 0.72
CA PRO A 117 -2.96 -11.25 -0.16
C PRO A 117 -3.40 -9.78 -0.11
N THR A 118 -2.56 -8.95 0.51
CA THR A 118 -2.78 -7.51 0.62
C THR A 118 -1.94 -6.78 -0.43
N SER A 119 -2.55 -5.87 -1.19
CA SER A 119 -1.86 -5.11 -2.23
C SER A 119 -2.57 -3.79 -2.58
N LEU A 120 -1.79 -2.78 -2.93
CA LEU A 120 -2.25 -1.52 -3.49
C LEU A 120 -1.61 -1.33 -4.88
N LYS A 121 -2.45 -1.26 -5.92
CA LYS A 121 -2.01 -0.89 -7.26
C LYS A 121 -2.41 0.55 -7.53
N VAL A 122 -1.45 1.40 -7.91
CA VAL A 122 -1.65 2.83 -8.19
C VAL A 122 -1.35 3.12 -9.66
N GLU A 123 -2.20 3.93 -10.25
CA GLU A 123 -2.05 4.51 -11.57
C GLU A 123 -1.85 6.02 -11.39
N ALA A 124 -0.73 6.52 -11.91
CA ALA A 124 -0.39 7.93 -11.85
C ALA A 124 -0.74 8.62 -13.17
N PRO A 125 -1.07 9.91 -13.15
CA PRO A 125 -1.32 10.67 -14.36
C PRO A 125 -0.01 10.89 -15.14
N THR A 126 -0.15 11.43 -16.35
CA THR A 126 1.03 11.76 -17.17
C THR A 126 1.90 12.80 -16.45
N GLY A 127 3.23 12.66 -16.57
CA GLY A 127 4.17 13.57 -15.91
C GLY A 127 4.49 13.21 -14.45
N ILE A 128 3.97 12.10 -13.92
CA ILE A 128 4.33 11.58 -12.61
C ILE A 128 5.07 10.24 -12.76
N ALA A 129 6.24 10.12 -12.14
CA ALA A 129 6.93 8.85 -11.99
C ALA A 129 6.60 8.23 -10.62
N LEU A 130 6.09 7.00 -10.59
CA LEU A 130 5.92 6.24 -9.34
C LEU A 130 7.21 5.49 -8.99
N THR A 131 7.61 5.49 -7.72
CA THR A 131 8.69 4.61 -7.24
C THR A 131 8.33 3.15 -7.45
N LYS A 132 7.07 2.79 -7.17
CA LYS A 132 6.49 1.47 -7.44
C LYS A 132 4.99 1.61 -7.66
N ALA A 133 4.48 1.06 -8.76
CA ALA A 133 3.05 1.10 -9.09
C ALA A 133 2.24 -0.04 -8.48
N ASP A 134 2.86 -1.19 -8.18
CA ASP A 134 2.20 -2.35 -7.58
C ASP A 134 2.89 -2.71 -6.26
N LEU A 135 2.26 -2.29 -5.16
CA LEU A 135 2.72 -2.51 -3.79
C LEU A 135 2.04 -3.77 -3.24
N LYS A 136 2.82 -4.73 -2.77
CA LYS A 136 2.33 -5.98 -2.16
C LYS A 136 2.56 -5.97 -0.67
N LYS A 137 2.08 -6.99 0.05
CA LYS A 137 2.25 -7.19 1.50
C LYS A 137 3.66 -6.83 2.02
N GLY A 138 4.73 -7.21 1.32
CA GLY A 138 6.11 -6.92 1.73
C GLY A 138 6.56 -5.46 1.57
N ASP A 139 5.82 -4.65 0.81
CA ASP A 139 6.05 -3.22 0.63
C ASP A 139 5.23 -2.36 1.60
N ALA A 140 4.39 -2.98 2.42
CA ALA A 140 3.60 -2.25 3.40
C ALA A 140 4.54 -1.62 4.44
N ARG A 141 4.36 -0.32 4.67
CA ARG A 141 5.04 0.39 5.77
C ARG A 141 4.64 -0.20 7.11
N LYS A 142 3.37 -0.55 7.22
CA LYS A 142 2.78 -1.21 8.39
C LYS A 142 1.73 -2.21 7.93
N LEU A 143 1.75 -3.40 8.52
CA LEU A 143 0.68 -4.37 8.38
C LEU A 143 0.62 -5.20 9.67
N ASP A 144 -0.42 -4.96 10.46
CA ASP A 144 -0.77 -5.69 11.65
C ASP A 144 -2.30 -5.73 11.81
N ASP A 145 -2.80 -6.40 12.85
CA ASP A 145 -4.24 -6.56 13.11
C ASP A 145 -4.99 -5.22 13.15
N SER A 146 -4.30 -4.13 13.51
CA SER A 146 -4.88 -2.81 13.70
C SER A 146 -4.91 -1.95 12.43
N SER A 147 -4.06 -2.24 11.44
CA SER A 147 -3.94 -1.39 10.25
C SER A 147 -3.08 -1.98 9.14
N CYS A 148 -3.34 -1.51 7.92
CA CYS A 148 -2.43 -1.65 6.78
C CYS A 148 -2.10 -0.26 6.21
N GLU A 149 -0.82 0.01 5.98
CA GLU A 149 -0.31 1.27 5.44
C GLU A 149 0.62 1.03 4.27
N PHE A 150 0.35 1.71 3.17
CA PHE A 150 1.22 1.80 2.01
C PHE A 150 1.71 3.23 1.81
N ALA A 151 2.99 3.35 1.53
CA ALA A 151 3.64 4.60 1.16
C ALA A 151 3.80 4.64 -0.36
N VAL A 152 3.04 5.51 -1.02
CA VAL A 152 3.07 5.68 -2.47
C VAL A 152 4.07 6.78 -2.79
N GLY A 153 5.30 6.38 -3.10
CA GLY A 153 6.35 7.29 -3.56
C GLY A 153 6.12 7.75 -5.00
N PHE A 154 6.24 9.05 -5.25
CA PHE A 154 6.06 9.65 -6.56
C PHE A 154 7.03 10.82 -6.79
N THR A 155 7.34 11.12 -8.05
CA THR A 155 8.10 12.31 -8.46
C THR A 155 7.34 13.00 -9.59
N PRO A 156 6.79 14.21 -9.37
CA PRO A 156 6.15 14.99 -10.41
C PRO A 156 7.18 15.67 -11.29
N ALA A 157 6.93 15.77 -12.60
CA ALA A 157 7.77 16.52 -13.52
C ALA A 157 7.39 18.01 -13.58
N GLU A 158 6.13 18.34 -13.28
CA GLU A 158 5.55 19.67 -13.44
C GLU A 158 4.66 20.03 -12.24
N ALA A 159 4.55 21.32 -11.96
CA ALA A 159 3.61 21.87 -11.00
C ALA A 159 2.16 21.69 -11.48
N GLY A 160 1.21 21.77 -10.55
CA GLY A 160 -0.23 21.63 -10.82
C GLY A 160 -0.90 20.53 -10.00
N GLU A 161 -2.18 20.31 -10.26
CA GLU A 161 -2.97 19.26 -9.64
C GLU A 161 -2.85 17.95 -10.42
N HIS A 162 -2.43 16.88 -9.74
CA HIS A 162 -2.24 15.57 -10.32
C HIS A 162 -3.17 14.56 -9.65
N GLN A 163 -4.08 13.97 -10.43
CA GLN A 163 -5.02 12.96 -9.93
C GLN A 163 -4.46 11.56 -10.08
N PHE A 164 -4.40 10.84 -8.97
CA PHE A 164 -4.06 9.42 -8.90
C PHE A 164 -5.32 8.58 -8.78
N THR A 165 -5.26 7.37 -9.31
CA THR A 165 -6.28 6.33 -9.14
C THR A 165 -5.62 5.03 -8.73
N GLY A 166 -6.38 4.08 -8.21
CA GLY A 166 -5.82 2.79 -7.85
C GLY A 166 -6.84 1.82 -7.30
N THR A 167 -6.36 0.61 -7.01
CA THR A 167 -7.15 -0.46 -6.41
C THR A 167 -6.41 -1.04 -5.21
N PHE A 168 -7.05 -0.99 -4.04
CA PHE A 168 -6.54 -1.56 -2.79
C PHE A 168 -7.31 -2.86 -2.47
N LYS A 169 -6.58 -3.97 -2.47
CA LYS A 169 -7.08 -5.29 -2.04
C LYS A 169 -6.55 -5.64 -0.66
N PHE A 170 -7.44 -6.00 0.23
CA PHE A 170 -7.14 -6.46 1.58
C PHE A 170 -8.28 -7.35 2.08
N ALA A 171 -8.19 -7.87 3.29
CA ALA A 171 -9.33 -8.48 3.96
C ALA A 171 -9.36 -8.06 5.43
N VAL A 172 -10.57 -7.94 5.98
CA VAL A 172 -10.80 -7.75 7.41
C VAL A 172 -11.52 -8.97 7.97
N CYS A 173 -11.20 -9.37 9.19
CA CYS A 173 -11.77 -10.55 9.84
C CYS A 173 -12.40 -10.21 11.18
N GLN A 174 -13.40 -11.01 11.55
CA GLN A 174 -13.82 -11.27 12.92
C GLN A 174 -13.29 -12.66 13.31
N ASP A 175 -13.60 -13.10 14.53
CA ASP A 175 -13.13 -14.38 15.08
C ASP A 175 -13.41 -15.60 14.18
N GLU A 176 -14.57 -15.63 13.52
CA GLU A 176 -15.02 -16.80 12.75
C GLU A 176 -15.17 -16.54 11.25
N ALA A 177 -15.01 -15.29 10.79
CA ALA A 177 -15.29 -14.91 9.41
C ALA A 177 -14.38 -13.81 8.90
N CYS A 178 -13.85 -13.99 7.69
CA CYS A 178 -13.08 -12.99 6.98
C CYS A 178 -13.85 -12.48 5.77
N SER A 179 -13.69 -11.19 5.49
CA SER A 179 -14.27 -10.55 4.32
C SER A 179 -13.18 -9.91 3.47
N PRO A 180 -12.88 -10.47 2.30
CA PRO A 180 -12.07 -9.82 1.28
C PRO A 180 -12.74 -8.54 0.79
N VAL A 181 -11.92 -7.51 0.59
CA VAL A 181 -12.34 -6.19 0.16
C VAL A 181 -11.47 -5.77 -1.02
N THR A 182 -12.09 -5.12 -2.00
CA THR A 182 -11.41 -4.42 -3.09
C THR A 182 -11.99 -3.03 -3.16
N GLU A 183 -11.17 -2.05 -2.80
CA GLU A 183 -11.54 -0.63 -2.84
C GLU A 183 -10.86 0.06 -4.00
N ASP A 184 -11.61 0.94 -4.66
CA ASP A 184 -11.04 1.90 -5.59
C ASP A 184 -10.60 3.13 -4.80
N VAL A 185 -9.36 3.57 -5.03
CA VAL A 185 -8.80 4.77 -4.40
C VAL A 185 -8.62 5.85 -5.45
N SER A 186 -8.96 7.09 -5.10
CA SER A 186 -8.62 8.26 -5.90
C SER A 186 -8.26 9.42 -5.00
N PHE A 187 -7.20 10.12 -5.35
CA PHE A 187 -6.72 11.28 -4.61
C PHE A 187 -6.00 12.24 -5.54
N THR A 188 -6.02 13.52 -5.19
CA THR A 188 -5.34 14.58 -5.94
C THR A 188 -4.20 15.15 -5.11
N VAL A 189 -3.04 15.32 -5.72
CA VAL A 189 -1.88 15.99 -5.12
C VAL A 189 -1.65 17.31 -5.86
N ALA A 190 -1.63 18.40 -5.11
CA ALA A 190 -1.19 19.70 -5.62
C ALA A 190 0.34 19.81 -5.52
N VAL A 191 0.99 20.09 -6.64
CA VAL A 191 2.43 20.25 -6.78
C VAL A 191 2.75 21.72 -7.05
N LYS A 192 3.71 22.27 -6.32
CA LYS A 192 4.20 23.65 -6.48
C LYS A 192 5.36 23.76 -7.46
#